data_AF-A0A9N9I615-F1
#
_entry.id   AF-A0A9N9I615-F1
#
_cell.length_a   1.000
_cell.length_b   1.000
_cell.length_c   1.000
_cell.angle_alpha   90.00
_cell.angle_beta   90.00
_cell.angle_gamma   90.00
#
_symmetry.space_group_name_H-M   'P 1'
#
loop_
_entity.id
_entity.type
_entity.pdbx_description
1 polymer ?
#
loop_
_entity_poly.entity_id
_entity_poly.type
_entity_poly.pdbx_seq_one_letter_code
_entity_poly.pdbx_strand_id
1 'polypeptide(L)'
;MELHFSTDFPPYGEVAVYIEAHRLENLASLKLIPNKEKIDTTLKLTNIKPSINITGSNIFRYLARSSEHNSLYDETDLSELFNISYQDDLLNIFSARSIPDLKPALIHESLEKHGRSYLVYPDRPVLADFSAWGILKATGGNEGSNNNKDWMNKMNELKASQIAMEVVDATIKTDNSNSPTSLPKISGADYENNKLDPFRGIVASMIAEYTGKSADEIF
;
A
#
# COMPACT_ATOMS: atom_id res chain seq x y z
N MET A 1 -10.77 -7.42 -10.99
CA MET A 1 -9.31 -7.37 -10.75
C MET A 1 -9.05 -7.66 -9.28
N GLU A 2 -7.89 -8.18 -8.92
CA GLU A 2 -7.56 -8.46 -7.52
C GLU A 2 -6.32 -7.68 -7.10
N LEU A 3 -6.41 -6.90 -6.02
CA LEU A 3 -5.29 -6.18 -5.44
C LEU A 3 -4.85 -6.89 -4.16
N HIS A 4 -3.68 -7.53 -4.23
CA HIS A 4 -3.08 -8.26 -3.13
C HIS A 4 -2.08 -7.36 -2.42
N PHE A 5 -2.14 -7.20 -1.09
CA PHE A 5 -1.31 -6.23 -0.37
C PHE A 5 -0.97 -6.66 1.07
N SER A 6 0.13 -6.12 1.60
CA SER A 6 0.48 -6.23 3.02
C SER A 6 -0.37 -5.31 3.88
N THR A 7 -0.86 -5.78 5.03
CA THR A 7 -1.52 -4.92 6.01
C THR A 7 -0.60 -3.85 6.60
N ASP A 8 0.71 -4.06 6.54
CA ASP A 8 1.72 -3.10 7.03
C ASP A 8 1.93 -1.95 6.03
N PHE A 9 1.56 -2.15 4.77
CA PHE A 9 1.58 -1.14 3.72
C PHE A 9 0.27 -1.17 2.93
N PRO A 10 -0.82 -0.65 3.51
CA PRO A 10 -2.12 -0.67 2.86
C PRO A 10 -2.11 0.13 1.55
N PRO A 11 -2.86 -0.32 0.52
CA PRO A 11 -2.79 0.22 -0.83
C PRO A 11 -3.70 1.44 -0.99
N TYR A 12 -3.62 2.40 -0.08
CA TYR A 12 -4.50 3.57 -0.09
C TYR A 12 -4.39 4.33 -1.42
N GLY A 13 -3.15 4.54 -1.90
CA GLY A 13 -2.88 5.27 -3.14
C GLY A 13 -3.45 4.56 -4.38
N GLU A 14 -3.23 3.25 -4.49
CA GLU A 14 -3.71 2.45 -5.62
C GLU A 14 -5.25 2.43 -5.66
N VAL A 15 -5.90 2.29 -4.50
CA VAL A 15 -7.38 2.31 -4.41
C VAL A 15 -7.93 3.70 -4.72
N ALA A 16 -7.29 4.77 -4.24
CA ALA A 16 -7.69 6.14 -4.56
C ALA A 16 -7.60 6.43 -6.07
N VAL A 17 -6.50 6.03 -6.73
CA VAL A 17 -6.38 6.15 -8.19
C VAL A 17 -7.46 5.36 -8.91
N TYR A 18 -7.77 4.14 -8.44
CA TYR A 18 -8.83 3.35 -9.04
C TYR A 18 -10.19 4.07 -8.98
N ILE A 19 -10.54 4.63 -7.83
CA ILE A 19 -11.79 5.37 -7.60
C ILE A 19 -11.87 6.60 -8.50
N GLU A 20 -10.80 7.37 -8.53
CA GLU A 20 -10.70 8.61 -9.30
C GLU A 20 -10.81 8.34 -10.82
N ALA A 21 -10.16 7.29 -11.31
CA ALA A 21 -10.15 6.92 -12.72
C ALA A 21 -11.46 6.23 -13.19
N HIS A 22 -12.03 5.31 -12.39
CA HIS A 22 -13.12 4.43 -12.86
C HIS A 22 -14.52 4.82 -12.40
N ARG A 23 -14.69 5.93 -11.69
CA ARG A 23 -15.93 6.28 -10.96
C ARG A 23 -16.26 5.27 -9.85
N LEU A 24 -16.94 5.76 -8.83
CA LEU A 24 -17.25 5.01 -7.61
C LEU A 24 -18.05 3.72 -7.83
N GLU A 25 -18.94 3.72 -8.83
CA GLU A 25 -19.82 2.60 -9.16
C GLU A 25 -19.05 1.33 -9.55
N ASN A 26 -17.82 1.48 -10.04
CA ASN A 26 -16.98 0.37 -10.47
C ASN A 26 -16.11 -0.23 -9.36
N LEU A 27 -16.12 0.34 -8.15
CA LEU A 27 -15.32 -0.13 -7.01
C LEU A 27 -15.54 -1.61 -6.67
N ALA A 28 -16.76 -2.11 -6.84
CA ALA A 28 -17.09 -3.52 -6.63
C ALA A 28 -16.30 -4.50 -7.52
N SER A 29 -15.72 -4.01 -8.64
CA SER A 29 -14.93 -4.83 -9.55
C SER A 29 -13.44 -4.96 -9.15
N LEU A 30 -12.99 -4.17 -8.16
CA LEU A 30 -11.67 -4.28 -7.55
C LEU A 30 -11.78 -5.03 -6.22
N LYS A 31 -11.31 -6.28 -6.21
CA LYS A 31 -11.27 -7.10 -4.99
C LYS A 31 -9.98 -6.83 -4.22
N LEU A 32 -10.10 -6.41 -2.97
CA LEU A 32 -8.98 -6.20 -2.06
C LEU A 32 -8.68 -7.50 -1.29
N ILE A 33 -7.43 -7.94 -1.32
CA ILE A 33 -6.99 -9.20 -0.71
C ILE A 33 -5.77 -8.91 0.19
N PRO A 34 -5.97 -8.77 1.51
CA PRO A 34 -4.87 -8.69 2.46
C PRO A 34 -4.03 -9.97 2.44
N ASN A 35 -2.71 -9.83 2.53
CA ASN A 35 -1.77 -10.92 2.63
C ASN A 35 -0.54 -10.46 3.42
N LYS A 36 -0.41 -10.93 4.66
CA LYS A 36 0.67 -10.57 5.59
C LYS A 36 2.05 -11.07 5.15
N GLU A 37 2.10 -12.13 4.33
CA GLU A 37 3.36 -12.69 3.84
C GLU A 37 3.91 -11.94 2.62
N LYS A 38 3.08 -11.12 1.96
CA LYS A 38 3.54 -10.30 0.83
C LYS A 38 4.22 -9.04 1.32
N ILE A 39 5.38 -8.76 0.75
CA ILE A 39 6.12 -7.52 1.00
C ILE A 39 5.59 -6.38 0.10
N ASP A 40 5.09 -6.71 -1.09
CA ASP A 40 4.69 -5.72 -2.12
C ASP A 40 3.22 -5.86 -2.54
N THR A 41 2.59 -4.72 -2.84
CA THR A 41 1.28 -4.70 -3.50
C THR A 41 1.39 -5.30 -4.91
N THR A 42 0.46 -6.17 -5.27
CA THR A 42 0.36 -6.77 -6.60
C THR A 42 -1.07 -6.67 -7.12
N LEU A 43 -1.24 -6.11 -8.31
CA LEU A 43 -2.50 -6.17 -9.03
C LEU A 43 -2.49 -7.41 -9.94
N LYS A 44 -3.42 -8.33 -9.72
CA LYS A 44 -3.62 -9.53 -10.52
C LYS A 44 -4.82 -9.37 -11.44
N LEU A 45 -4.58 -9.51 -12.74
CA LEU A 45 -5.59 -9.48 -13.79
C LEU A 45 -6.09 -10.91 -14.05
N THR A 46 -7.22 -11.26 -13.43
CA THR A 46 -7.81 -12.60 -13.48
C THR A 46 -8.61 -12.89 -14.75
N ASN A 47 -8.98 -11.85 -15.49
CA ASN A 47 -9.83 -11.96 -16.68
C ASN A 47 -9.03 -12.29 -17.96
N ILE A 48 -7.70 -12.38 -17.87
CA ILE A 48 -6.77 -12.66 -18.98
C ILE A 48 -6.06 -14.00 -18.68
N LYS A 49 -5.83 -14.82 -19.71
CA LYS A 49 -5.08 -16.09 -19.61
C LYS A 49 -3.81 -16.04 -20.49
N PRO A 50 -2.61 -16.29 -19.93
CA PRO A 50 -2.32 -16.50 -18.51
C PRO A 50 -2.60 -15.23 -17.68
N SER A 51 -2.82 -15.40 -16.37
CA SER A 51 -3.05 -14.25 -15.48
C SER A 51 -1.81 -13.35 -15.43
N ILE A 52 -2.01 -12.05 -15.52
CA ILE A 52 -0.93 -11.05 -15.49
C ILE A 52 -0.84 -10.45 -14.08
N ASN A 53 0.38 -10.35 -13.56
CA ASN A 53 0.68 -9.69 -12.29
C ASN A 53 1.40 -8.37 -12.56
N ILE A 54 0.92 -7.28 -11.98
CA ILE A 54 1.49 -5.94 -12.09
C ILE A 54 1.92 -5.50 -10.68
N THR A 55 3.11 -4.90 -10.57
CA THR A 55 3.72 -4.48 -9.31
C THR A 55 4.29 -3.06 -9.40
N GLY A 56 4.52 -2.44 -8.24
CA GLY A 56 5.16 -1.11 -8.13
C GLY A 56 4.37 0.01 -8.81
N SER A 57 5.10 1.01 -9.34
CA SER A 57 4.51 2.16 -10.04
C SER A 57 3.62 1.79 -11.22
N ASN A 58 3.81 0.61 -11.82
CA ASN A 58 3.00 0.14 -12.95
C ASN A 58 1.56 -0.13 -12.56
N ILE A 59 1.26 -0.39 -11.28
CA ILE A 59 -0.13 -0.52 -10.82
C ILE A 59 -0.87 0.79 -11.04
N PHE A 60 -0.30 1.92 -10.61
CA PHE A 60 -0.89 3.25 -10.78
C PHE A 60 -1.11 3.59 -12.25
N ARG A 61 -0.10 3.37 -13.10
CA ARG A 61 -0.22 3.62 -14.54
C ARG A 61 -1.28 2.74 -15.20
N TYR A 62 -1.34 1.47 -14.83
CA TYR A 62 -2.35 0.56 -15.36
C TYR A 62 -3.76 1.01 -14.96
N LEU A 63 -3.98 1.32 -13.68
CA LEU A 63 -5.30 1.77 -13.18
C LEU A 63 -5.72 3.11 -13.80
N ALA A 64 -4.79 4.03 -14.07
CA ALA A 64 -5.12 5.25 -14.79
C ALA A 64 -5.58 4.95 -16.23
N ARG A 65 -4.79 4.17 -16.97
CA ARG A 65 -5.02 3.85 -18.38
C ARG A 65 -6.15 2.86 -18.64
N SER A 66 -6.55 2.06 -17.66
CA SER A 66 -7.66 1.11 -17.82
C SER A 66 -9.03 1.79 -17.79
N SER A 67 -9.08 3.09 -17.48
CA SER A 67 -10.29 3.89 -17.52
C SER A 67 -10.41 4.68 -18.81
N GLU A 68 -11.65 5.02 -19.19
CA GLU A 68 -11.91 5.95 -20.30
C GLU A 68 -11.66 7.43 -19.90
N HIS A 69 -11.48 7.73 -18.61
CA HIS A 69 -11.28 9.07 -18.07
C HIS A 69 -9.82 9.29 -17.69
N ASN A 70 -9.04 9.89 -18.58
CA ASN A 70 -7.58 9.96 -18.44
C ASN A 70 -7.07 11.20 -17.69
N SER A 71 -7.78 11.67 -16.65
CA SER A 71 -7.46 12.95 -15.99
C SER A 71 -6.18 12.92 -15.14
N LEU A 72 -5.75 11.74 -14.67
CA LEU A 72 -4.61 11.58 -13.77
C LEU A 72 -3.27 11.38 -14.49
N TYR A 73 -3.33 11.07 -15.78
CA TYR A 73 -2.16 10.66 -16.56
C TYR A 73 -2.41 10.90 -18.06
N ASP A 74 -2.38 12.17 -18.45
CA ASP A 74 -2.58 12.58 -19.83
C ASP A 74 -1.26 12.52 -20.61
N GLU A 75 -1.12 11.51 -21.46
CA GLU A 75 0.04 11.31 -22.34
C GLU A 75 -0.16 11.95 -23.73
N THR A 76 -1.31 12.58 -23.97
CA THR A 76 -1.69 13.09 -25.29
C THR A 76 -1.27 14.54 -25.52
N ASP A 77 -1.10 15.31 -24.45
CA ASP A 77 -0.62 16.68 -24.53
C ASP A 77 0.91 16.76 -24.52
N LEU A 78 1.48 16.87 -25.72
CA LEU A 78 2.93 17.03 -25.90
C LEU A 78 3.48 18.33 -25.29
N SER A 79 2.65 19.33 -25.01
CA SER A 79 3.09 20.54 -24.31
C SER A 79 3.41 20.28 -22.83
N GLU A 80 2.91 19.17 -22.28
CA GLU A 80 3.11 18.74 -20.90
C GLU A 80 4.22 17.68 -20.74
N LEU A 81 5.00 17.38 -21.78
CA LEU A 81 6.07 16.36 -21.77
C LEU A 81 7.01 16.43 -20.55
N PHE A 82 7.39 17.64 -20.14
CA PHE A 82 8.24 17.82 -18.95
C PHE A 82 7.52 17.40 -17.67
N ASN A 83 6.24 17.75 -17.52
CA ASN A 83 5.44 17.40 -16.34
C ASN A 83 5.15 15.89 -16.30
N ILE A 84 4.93 15.25 -17.45
CA ILE A 84 4.74 13.80 -17.55
C ILE A 84 6.01 13.07 -17.12
N SER A 85 7.18 13.47 -17.64
CA SER A 85 8.47 12.88 -17.24
C SER A 85 8.73 13.07 -15.74
N TYR A 86 8.49 14.28 -15.23
CA TYR A 86 8.68 14.59 -13.82
C TYR A 86 7.71 13.79 -12.93
N GLN A 87 6.46 13.64 -13.34
CA GLN A 87 5.48 12.78 -12.68
C GLN A 87 5.95 11.32 -12.63
N ASP A 88 6.52 10.81 -13.71
CA ASP A 88 7.00 9.44 -13.79
C ASP A 88 8.18 9.18 -12.84
N ASP A 89 9.12 10.12 -12.77
CA ASP A 89 10.25 10.07 -11.83
C ASP A 89 9.75 10.04 -10.38
N LEU A 90 8.86 10.97 -10.03
CA LEU A 90 8.25 11.02 -8.70
C LEU A 90 7.45 9.74 -8.40
N LEU A 91 6.65 9.25 -9.34
CA LEU A 91 5.85 8.05 -9.17
C LEU A 91 6.73 6.83 -8.89
N ASN A 92 7.85 6.69 -9.61
CA ASN A 92 8.81 5.61 -9.39
C ASN A 92 9.44 5.70 -8.00
N ILE A 93 9.86 6.89 -7.58
CA ILE A 93 10.44 7.13 -6.25
C ILE A 93 9.43 6.83 -5.15
N PHE A 94 8.22 7.39 -5.26
CA PHE A 94 7.21 7.22 -4.23
C PHE A 94 6.74 5.77 -4.17
N SER A 95 6.47 5.11 -5.29
CA SER A 95 6.01 3.70 -5.27
C SER A 95 7.01 2.71 -4.65
N ALA A 96 8.30 3.06 -4.58
CA ALA A 96 9.31 2.24 -3.95
C ALA A 96 9.20 2.27 -2.42
N ARG A 97 8.98 1.12 -1.78
CA ARG A 97 8.84 1.00 -0.31
C ARG A 97 10.16 1.16 0.45
N SER A 98 11.29 1.14 -0.25
CA SER A 98 12.63 1.05 0.32
C SER A 98 13.15 2.32 1.00
N ILE A 99 12.50 3.47 0.85
CA ILE A 99 13.03 4.75 1.38
C ILE A 99 11.91 5.68 1.89
N PRO A 100 11.23 5.35 3.01
CA PRO A 100 10.18 6.22 3.55
C PRO A 100 10.72 7.58 4.03
N ASP A 101 11.93 7.64 4.58
CA ASP A 101 12.45 8.83 5.27
C ASP A 101 12.85 9.99 4.34
N LEU A 102 13.18 9.71 3.08
CA LEU A 102 13.53 10.77 2.09
C LEU A 102 12.30 11.39 1.42
N LYS A 103 11.12 10.77 1.57
CA LYS A 103 9.91 11.19 0.85
C LYS A 103 9.36 12.54 1.32
N PRO A 104 9.32 12.87 2.63
CA PRO A 104 8.88 14.19 3.08
C PRO A 104 9.72 15.34 2.54
N ALA A 105 11.05 15.15 2.42
CA ALA A 105 11.95 16.16 1.87
C ALA A 105 11.68 16.42 0.39
N LEU A 106 11.46 15.36 -0.40
CA LEU A 106 11.13 15.47 -1.83
C LEU A 106 9.78 16.14 -2.07
N ILE A 107 8.77 15.85 -1.24
CA ILE A 107 7.47 16.53 -1.28
C ILE A 107 7.67 18.03 -0.99
N HIS A 108 8.44 18.35 0.05
CA HIS A 108 8.70 19.74 0.41
C HIS A 108 9.38 20.51 -0.72
N GLU A 109 10.44 19.94 -1.31
CA GLU A 109 11.14 20.57 -2.44
C GLU A 109 10.19 20.78 -3.62
N SER A 110 9.37 19.78 -3.95
CA SER A 110 8.44 19.83 -5.08
C SER A 110 7.38 20.94 -4.90
N LEU A 111 6.87 21.12 -3.69
CA LEU A 111 5.85 22.11 -3.37
C LEU A 111 6.43 23.53 -3.26
N GLU A 112 7.56 23.70 -2.55
CA GLU A 112 8.14 25.01 -2.25
C GLU A 112 8.81 25.65 -3.48
N LYS A 113 9.64 24.88 -4.19
CA LYS A 113 10.43 25.38 -5.33
C LYS A 113 9.56 25.88 -6.48
N HIS A 114 8.34 25.36 -6.56
CA HIS A 114 7.42 25.63 -7.67
C HIS A 114 6.14 26.36 -7.25
N GLY A 115 5.94 26.63 -5.96
CA GLY A 115 4.74 27.31 -5.44
C GLY A 115 3.44 26.58 -5.79
N ARG A 116 3.44 25.25 -5.77
CA ARG A 116 2.34 24.40 -6.25
C ARG A 116 1.46 23.91 -5.10
N SER A 117 0.18 23.62 -5.37
CA SER A 117 -0.69 22.92 -4.43
C SER A 117 -0.55 21.41 -4.46
N TYR A 118 -0.05 20.86 -5.57
CA TYR A 118 0.19 19.43 -5.79
C TYR A 118 1.62 19.24 -6.35
N LEU A 119 2.13 18.00 -6.37
CA LEU A 119 3.54 17.75 -6.65
C LEU A 119 3.96 18.21 -8.06
N VAL A 120 3.11 17.96 -9.06
CA VAL A 120 3.41 18.24 -10.46
C VAL A 120 2.67 19.47 -10.96
N TYR A 121 1.37 19.56 -10.69
CA TYR A 121 0.52 20.65 -11.16
C TYR A 121 0.11 21.59 -10.01
N PRO A 122 -0.20 22.87 -10.30
CA PRO A 122 -0.59 23.82 -9.26
C PRO A 122 -2.01 23.59 -8.72
N ASP A 123 -2.87 22.91 -9.46
CA ASP A 123 -4.33 22.90 -9.27
C ASP A 123 -4.98 21.51 -9.31
N ARG A 124 -4.26 20.46 -9.76
CA ARG A 124 -4.78 19.09 -9.82
C ARG A 124 -3.80 18.05 -9.26
N PRO A 125 -4.29 17.01 -8.54
CA PRO A 125 -3.46 15.88 -8.14
C PRO A 125 -3.24 14.94 -9.33
N VAL A 126 -2.10 14.25 -9.32
CA VAL A 126 -1.76 13.23 -10.32
C VAL A 126 -1.30 11.92 -9.67
N LEU A 127 -0.91 10.92 -10.45
CA LEU A 127 -0.49 9.60 -9.91
C LEU A 127 0.62 9.71 -8.87
N ALA A 128 1.56 10.64 -9.05
CA ALA A 128 2.63 10.88 -8.08
C ALA A 128 2.08 11.34 -6.72
N ASP A 129 1.07 12.22 -6.70
CA ASP A 129 0.43 12.67 -5.46
C ASP A 129 -0.23 11.52 -4.72
N PHE A 130 -1.02 10.68 -5.41
CA PHE A 130 -1.68 9.53 -4.79
C PHE A 130 -0.70 8.47 -4.28
N SER A 131 0.40 8.25 -5.02
CA SER A 131 1.47 7.34 -4.59
C SER A 131 2.18 7.84 -3.33
N ALA A 132 2.56 9.13 -3.30
CA ALA A 132 3.18 9.76 -2.15
C ALA A 132 2.25 9.76 -0.92
N TRP A 133 0.99 10.18 -1.12
CA TRP A 133 -0.02 10.25 -0.09
C TRP A 133 -0.30 8.88 0.51
N GLY A 134 -0.50 7.85 -0.33
CA GLY A 134 -0.82 6.51 0.12
C GLY A 134 0.26 5.92 1.03
N ILE A 135 1.52 6.20 0.75
CA ILE A 135 2.64 5.71 1.55
C ILE A 135 2.77 6.48 2.85
N LEU A 136 2.71 7.81 2.81
CA LEU A 136 2.74 8.60 4.04
C LEU A 136 1.58 8.24 4.96
N LYS A 137 0.40 7.97 4.38
CA LYS A 137 -0.76 7.48 5.13
C LYS A 137 -0.48 6.11 5.76
N ALA A 138 0.10 5.18 5.01
CA ALA A 138 0.46 3.85 5.50
C ALA A 138 1.50 3.87 6.62
N THR A 139 2.50 4.75 6.53
CA THR A 139 3.59 4.82 7.52
C THR A 139 3.29 5.75 8.70
N GLY A 140 2.09 6.34 8.76
CA GLY A 140 1.73 7.33 9.79
C GLY A 140 2.49 8.66 9.68
N GLY A 141 3.13 8.91 8.52
CA GLY A 141 3.98 10.05 8.27
C GLY A 141 3.18 11.34 8.03
N ASN A 142 2.87 12.06 9.11
CA ASN A 142 2.43 13.47 9.06
C ASN A 142 3.57 14.43 9.45
N GLU A 143 4.79 13.92 9.50
CA GLU A 143 5.97 14.71 9.84
C GLU A 143 6.51 15.44 8.60
N GLY A 144 6.72 16.74 8.73
CA GLY A 144 7.16 17.59 7.62
C GLY A 144 6.91 19.07 7.88
N SER A 145 7.32 19.88 6.91
CA SER A 145 7.07 21.32 6.87
C SER A 145 5.55 21.63 6.84
N ASN A 146 5.17 22.87 7.11
CA ASN A 146 3.76 23.29 7.02
C ASN A 146 3.16 22.98 5.63
N ASN A 147 3.95 23.17 4.57
CA ASN A 147 3.52 22.89 3.19
C ASN A 147 3.18 21.40 2.99
N ASN A 148 3.95 20.48 3.57
CA ASN A 148 3.66 19.05 3.49
C ASN A 148 2.35 18.71 4.20
N LYS A 149 2.10 19.32 5.37
CA LYS A 149 0.87 19.12 6.14
C LYS A 149 -0.34 19.67 5.38
N ASP A 150 -0.22 20.85 4.78
CA ASP A 150 -1.28 21.45 3.99
C ASP A 150 -1.60 20.62 2.75
N TRP A 151 -0.58 20.13 2.03
CA TRP A 151 -0.76 19.20 0.92
C TRP A 151 -1.40 17.87 1.38
N MET A 152 -0.95 17.30 2.50
CA MET A 152 -1.53 16.07 3.05
C MET A 152 -3.00 16.26 3.44
N ASN A 153 -3.35 17.41 4.01
CA ASN A 153 -4.74 17.77 4.32
C ASN A 153 -5.57 17.88 3.04
N LYS A 154 -5.08 18.59 2.01
CA LYS A 154 -5.74 18.66 0.70
C LYS A 154 -5.97 17.26 0.11
N MET A 155 -4.97 16.39 0.15
CA MET A 155 -5.11 15.01 -0.32
C MET A 155 -6.13 14.21 0.50
N ASN A 156 -6.21 14.40 1.82
CA ASN A 156 -7.20 13.77 2.70
C ASN A 156 -8.63 14.31 2.49
N GLU A 157 -8.79 15.53 1.98
CA GLU A 157 -10.09 16.13 1.64
C GLU A 157 -10.64 15.62 0.31
N LEU A 158 -9.80 15.03 -0.55
CA LEU A 158 -10.27 14.44 -1.80
C LEU A 158 -11.20 13.25 -1.52
N LYS A 159 -12.35 13.24 -2.21
CA LYS A 159 -13.36 12.20 -2.06
C LYS A 159 -12.80 10.79 -2.33
N ALA A 160 -11.94 10.64 -3.34
CA ALA A 160 -11.30 9.36 -3.65
C ALA A 160 -10.42 8.85 -2.51
N SER A 161 -9.66 9.75 -1.86
CA SER A 161 -8.81 9.42 -0.71
C SER A 161 -9.62 9.00 0.51
N GLN A 162 -10.70 9.71 0.82
CA GLN A 162 -11.60 9.38 1.93
C GLN A 162 -12.18 7.97 1.79
N ILE A 163 -12.70 7.67 0.60
CA ILE A 163 -13.33 6.38 0.31
C ILE A 163 -12.27 5.27 0.27
N ALA A 164 -11.08 5.54 -0.27
CA ALA A 164 -9.97 4.60 -0.25
C ALA A 164 -9.59 4.21 1.20
N MET A 165 -9.49 5.19 2.11
CA MET A 165 -9.24 4.91 3.53
C MET A 165 -10.35 4.03 4.13
N GLU A 166 -11.61 4.42 3.96
CA GLU A 166 -12.75 3.66 4.50
C GLU A 166 -12.77 2.20 4.03
N VAL A 167 -12.59 1.97 2.73
CA VAL A 167 -12.69 0.65 2.11
C VAL A 167 -11.50 -0.23 2.47
N VAL A 168 -10.28 0.33 2.45
CA VAL A 168 -9.06 -0.39 2.83
C VAL A 168 -9.09 -0.74 4.31
N ASP A 169 -9.43 0.21 5.19
CA ASP A 169 -9.50 -0.03 6.64
C ASP A 169 -10.58 -1.06 6.98
N ALA A 170 -11.76 -0.98 6.35
CA ALA A 170 -12.81 -1.97 6.54
C ALA A 170 -12.37 -3.38 6.11
N THR A 171 -11.62 -3.48 5.01
CA THR A 171 -11.06 -4.74 4.51
C THR A 171 -10.06 -5.33 5.51
N ILE A 172 -9.12 -4.51 6.02
CA ILE A 172 -8.12 -4.93 7.01
C ILE A 172 -8.79 -5.37 8.32
N LYS A 173 -9.79 -4.63 8.80
CA LYS A 173 -10.56 -4.98 10.01
C LYS A 173 -11.28 -6.33 9.86
N THR A 174 -11.88 -6.58 8.70
CA THR A 174 -12.59 -7.83 8.41
C THR A 174 -11.63 -9.02 8.38
N ASP A 175 -10.45 -8.85 7.79
CA ASP A 175 -9.40 -9.89 7.77
C ASP A 175 -8.91 -10.23 9.20
N ASN A 176 -8.70 -9.21 10.04
CA ASN A 176 -8.33 -9.40 11.44
C ASN A 176 -9.43 -10.08 12.28
N SER A 177 -10.71 -9.95 11.89
CA SER A 177 -11.82 -10.67 12.53
C SER A 177 -11.90 -12.16 12.17
N ASN A 178 -11.30 -12.54 11.03
CA ASN A 178 -11.14 -13.92 10.58
C ASN A 178 -9.78 -14.53 10.99
N SER A 179 -9.08 -13.91 11.96
CA SER A 179 -7.88 -14.48 12.55
C SER A 179 -8.20 -15.92 13.01
N PRO A 180 -7.36 -16.92 12.69
CA PRO A 180 -7.68 -18.30 13.00
C PRO A 180 -7.94 -18.43 14.50
N THR A 181 -9.13 -18.93 14.83
CA THR A 181 -9.45 -19.49 16.14
C THR A 181 -8.24 -20.30 16.60
N SER A 182 -7.70 -19.93 17.77
CA SER A 182 -6.63 -20.60 18.51
C SER A 182 -6.08 -21.87 17.86
N LEU A 183 -4.79 -21.86 17.48
CA LEU A 183 -4.08 -23.10 17.17
C LEU A 183 -4.45 -24.16 18.24
N PRO A 184 -4.86 -25.37 17.84
CA PRO A 184 -5.24 -26.38 18.80
C PRO A 184 -4.09 -26.59 19.77
N LYS A 185 -4.35 -26.46 21.07
CA LYS A 185 -3.40 -26.85 22.12
C LYS A 185 -3.15 -28.34 21.96
N ILE A 186 -2.04 -28.69 21.32
CA ILE A 186 -1.56 -30.07 21.28
C ILE A 186 -0.91 -30.34 22.63
N SER A 187 -1.66 -30.96 23.55
CA SER A 187 -1.13 -31.43 24.82
C SER A 187 -0.41 -32.77 24.63
N GLY A 188 0.84 -32.84 25.11
CA GLY A 188 1.66 -34.06 25.11
C GLY A 188 2.70 -34.05 23.99
N ALA A 189 3.97 -33.83 24.35
CA ALA A 189 5.09 -34.08 23.47
C ALA A 189 5.40 -35.59 23.47
N ASP A 190 5.43 -36.21 22.30
CA ASP A 190 5.82 -37.62 22.13
C ASP A 190 7.22 -37.66 21.52
N TYR A 191 8.22 -37.48 22.38
CA TYR A 191 9.63 -37.44 21.98
C TYR A 191 10.14 -38.77 21.40
N GLU A 192 9.41 -39.87 21.59
CA GLU A 192 9.80 -41.18 21.06
C GLU A 192 9.29 -41.40 19.64
N ASN A 193 8.06 -40.96 19.32
CA ASN A 193 7.43 -41.25 18.03
C ASN A 193 7.34 -40.05 17.08
N ASN A 194 7.48 -38.81 17.57
CA ASN A 194 7.37 -37.60 16.75
C ASN A 194 8.71 -36.86 16.63
N LYS A 195 9.36 -37.03 15.47
CA LYS A 195 10.65 -36.40 15.14
C LYS A 195 10.62 -34.86 15.14
N LEU A 196 9.43 -34.23 15.15
CA LEU A 196 9.28 -32.78 15.19
C LEU A 196 9.21 -32.22 16.62
N ASP A 197 8.93 -33.04 17.63
CA ASP A 197 8.83 -32.57 19.01
C ASP A 197 10.18 -32.15 19.62
N PRO A 198 11.33 -32.79 19.32
CA PRO A 198 12.64 -32.26 19.68
C PRO A 198 12.94 -30.90 19.04
N PHE A 199 12.49 -30.66 17.80
CA PHE A 199 12.64 -29.38 17.13
C PHE A 199 11.78 -28.29 17.80
N ARG A 200 10.55 -28.62 18.22
CA ARG A 200 9.70 -27.73 19.01
C ARG A 200 10.38 -27.33 20.33
N GLY A 201 11.02 -28.28 21.02
CA GLY A 201 11.79 -28.00 22.23
C GLY A 201 12.96 -27.03 22.00
N ILE A 202 13.70 -27.20 20.91
CA ILE A 202 14.80 -26.30 20.53
C ILE A 202 14.27 -24.88 20.26
N VAL A 203 13.20 -24.75 19.47
CA VAL A 203 12.60 -23.44 19.15
C VAL A 203 12.04 -22.77 20.41
N ALA A 204 11.33 -23.51 21.26
CA ALA A 204 10.84 -22.93 22.52
C ALA A 204 11.97 -22.52 23.46
N SER A 205 13.07 -23.27 23.51
CA SER A 205 14.21 -22.92 24.36
C SER A 205 14.89 -21.64 23.87
N MET A 206 15.03 -21.47 22.55
CA MET A 206 15.54 -20.23 21.96
C MET A 206 14.62 -19.02 22.24
N ILE A 207 13.30 -19.21 22.14
CA ILE A 207 12.33 -18.14 22.43
C ILE A 207 12.27 -17.84 23.93
N ALA A 208 12.32 -18.86 24.78
CA ALA A 208 12.37 -18.75 26.24
C ALA A 208 13.59 -17.94 26.70
N GLU A 209 14.77 -18.24 26.15
CA GLU A 209 16.01 -17.52 26.42
C GLU A 209 15.92 -16.05 25.99
N TYR A 210 15.31 -15.77 24.85
CA TYR A 210 15.11 -14.39 24.37
C TYR A 210 14.06 -13.61 25.17
N THR A 211 13.02 -14.28 25.66
CA THR A 211 11.86 -13.63 26.31
C THR A 211 11.94 -13.64 27.85
N GLY A 212 12.95 -14.29 28.42
CA GLY A 212 13.10 -14.45 29.87
C GLY A 212 12.04 -15.34 30.52
N LYS A 213 11.36 -16.18 29.71
CA LYS A 213 10.32 -17.13 30.16
C LYS A 213 10.87 -18.55 30.17
N SER A 214 10.16 -19.49 30.79
CA SER A 214 10.49 -20.91 30.69
C SER A 214 9.94 -21.53 29.39
N ALA A 215 10.60 -22.58 28.88
CA ALA A 215 10.20 -23.23 27.64
C ALA A 215 8.76 -23.81 27.70
N ASP A 216 8.31 -24.23 28.89
CA ASP A 216 6.94 -24.70 29.13
C ASP A 216 5.89 -23.59 29.04
N GLU A 217 6.29 -22.31 29.18
CA GLU A 217 5.41 -21.15 29.04
C GLU A 217 5.30 -20.65 27.59
N ILE A 218 6.09 -21.21 26.66
CA ILE A 218 6.06 -20.85 25.24
C ILE A 218 4.96 -21.61 24.47
N PHE A 219 4.44 -22.72 25.01
CA PHE A 219 3.45 -23.59 24.35
C PHE A 219 2.15 -23.80 25.13
#